data_AF-A0A368L7R8-F1
#
_entry.id   AF-A0A368L7R8-F1
#
_cell.length_a   1.000
_cell.length_b   1.000
_cell.length_c   1.000
_cell.angle_alpha   90.00
_cell.angle_beta   90.00
_cell.angle_gamma   90.00
#
_symmetry.space_group_name_H-M   'P 1'
#
loop_
_entity.id
_entity.type
_entity.pdbx_description
1 polymer ?
#
loop_
_entity_poly.entity_id
_entity_poly.type
_entity_poly.pdbx_seq_one_letter_code
_entity_poly.pdbx_strand_id
1 'polypeptide(L)'
;MTESINEPLAQSHIFYGDKCFFVSTINRQSSAVLAGNNIYSETLVWEWNVEKSERQGYILHQAEGAKNSIKAHQSICQYLFEHGKPPEEQA
;
A
#
# COMPACT_ATOMS: atom_id res chain seq x y z
N MET A 1 27.40 1.00 -2.08
CA MET A 1 26.27 1.20 -1.16
C MET A 1 25.18 0.26 -1.61
N THR A 2 24.87 -0.77 -0.83
CA THR A 2 23.72 -1.63 -1.07
C THR A 2 22.49 -0.79 -0.74
N GLU A 3 21.84 -0.22 -1.75
CA GLU A 3 20.55 0.45 -1.57
C GLU A 3 19.57 -0.55 -0.94
N SER A 4 18.83 -0.10 0.06
CA SER A 4 17.78 -0.91 0.69
C SER A 4 16.84 -1.44 -0.39
N ILE A 5 16.67 -2.77 -0.42
CA ILE A 5 15.84 -3.52 -1.38
C ILE A 5 14.37 -3.06 -1.34
N ASN A 6 13.97 -2.39 -0.24
CA ASN A 6 12.65 -1.81 -0.06
C ASN A 6 12.75 -0.43 0.60
N GLU A 7 12.47 0.63 -0.15
CA GLU A 7 12.51 2.02 0.35
C GLU A 7 11.10 2.53 0.62
N PRO A 8 10.78 3.01 1.84
CA PRO A 8 9.48 3.62 2.12
C PRO A 8 9.23 4.89 1.30
N LEU A 9 8.05 5.01 0.70
CA LEU A 9 7.64 6.21 -0.04
C LEU A 9 6.56 7.01 0.67
N ALA A 10 5.49 6.36 1.12
CA ALA A 10 4.36 7.03 1.76
C ALA A 10 3.61 6.08 2.70
N GLN A 11 3.09 6.62 3.80
CA GLN A 11 2.24 5.90 4.75
C GLN A 11 1.10 6.81 5.20
N SER A 12 -0.12 6.26 5.23
CA SER A 12 -1.32 7.00 5.63
C SER A 12 -2.25 6.13 6.46
N HIS A 13 -2.90 6.75 7.44
CA HIS A 13 -4.03 6.15 8.17
C HIS A 13 -5.32 6.84 7.71
N ILE A 14 -6.28 6.05 7.23
CA ILE A 14 -7.56 6.55 6.72
C ILE A 14 -8.66 6.09 7.65
N PHE A 15 -9.35 7.05 8.27
CA PHE A 15 -10.47 6.79 9.18
C PHE A 15 -11.79 6.89 8.42
N TYR A 16 -12.67 5.90 8.63
CA TYR A 16 -14.03 5.92 8.11
C TYR A 16 -14.96 5.25 9.12
N GLY A 17 -15.85 6.03 9.73
CA GLY A 17 -16.71 5.55 10.81
C GLY A 17 -15.87 5.00 11.98
N ASP A 18 -16.11 3.74 12.33
CA ASP A 18 -15.41 2.98 13.37
C ASP A 18 -14.16 2.24 12.86
N LYS A 19 -13.85 2.35 11.57
CA LYS A 19 -12.72 1.67 10.94
C LYS A 19 -11.53 2.60 10.72
N CYS A 20 -10.35 2.01 10.77
CA CYS A 20 -9.11 2.64 10.33
C CYS A 20 -8.41 1.72 9.33
N PHE A 21 -7.88 2.29 8.26
CA PHE A 21 -7.10 1.59 7.25
C PHE A 21 -5.67 2.11 7.25
N PHE A 22 -4.71 1.20 7.13
CA PHE A 22 -3.30 1.54 6.95
C PHE A 22 -2.89 1.30 5.50
N VAL A 23 -2.47 2.37 4.82
CA VAL A 23 -1.98 2.35 3.43
C VAL A 23 -0.48 2.61 3.45
N SER A 24 0.31 1.69 2.90
CA SER A 24 1.77 1.80 2.84
C SER A 24 2.26 1.60 1.42
N THR A 25 3.10 2.52 0.96
CA THR A 25 3.75 2.45 -0.35
C THR A 25 5.26 2.41 -0.18
N ILE A 26 5.91 1.47 -0.87
CA ILE A 26 7.36 1.29 -0.91
C ILE A 26 7.84 1.20 -2.36
N ASN A 27 9.08 1.58 -2.64
CA ASN A 27 9.78 1.06 -3.82
C ASN A 27 10.23 -0.35 -3.50
N ARG A 28 9.78 -1.33 -4.28
CA ARG A 28 10.13 -2.74 -4.14
C ARG A 28 10.93 -3.21 -5.34
N GLN A 29 12.05 -3.88 -5.08
CA GLN A 29 12.75 -4.65 -6.10
C GLN A 29 11.95 -5.91 -6.44
N SER A 30 11.72 -6.15 -7.72
CA SER A 30 11.06 -7.35 -8.21
C SER A 30 11.91 -8.59 -7.92
N SER A 31 11.25 -9.65 -7.43
CA SER A 31 11.87 -10.96 -7.18
C SER A 31 11.75 -11.91 -8.37
N ALA A 32 11.10 -11.50 -9.46
CA ALA A 32 10.92 -12.35 -10.63
C ALA A 32 12.25 -12.49 -11.39
N VAL A 33 12.60 -13.72 -11.80
CA VAL A 33 13.89 -14.02 -12.48
C VAL A 33 14.11 -13.15 -13.71
N LEU A 34 13.06 -12.91 -14.51
CA LEU A 34 13.13 -12.11 -15.73
C LEU A 34 13.11 -10.59 -15.49
N ALA A 35 12.80 -10.15 -14.28
CA ALA A 35 12.63 -8.74 -13.92
C ALA A 35 13.36 -8.40 -12.61
N GLY A 36 14.42 -9.14 -12.27
CA GLY A 36 15.06 -9.08 -10.94
C GLY A 36 15.67 -7.73 -10.58
N ASN A 37 15.93 -6.88 -11.58
CA ASN A 37 16.47 -5.53 -11.40
C ASN A 37 15.41 -4.43 -11.53
N ASN A 38 14.15 -4.77 -11.80
CA ASN A 38 13.08 -3.79 -11.91
C ASN A 38 12.65 -3.35 -10.51
N ILE A 39 12.55 -2.03 -10.33
CA ILE A 39 11.99 -1.42 -9.11
C ILE A 39 10.65 -0.79 -9.48
N TYR A 40 9.63 -1.10 -8.70
CA TYR A 40 8.29 -0.56 -8.85
C TYR A 40 7.77 -0.06 -7.51
N SER A 41 6.80 0.86 -7.51
CA SER A 41 6.11 1.22 -6.28
C SER A 41 5.05 0.17 -5.97
N GLU A 42 5.09 -0.44 -4.80
CA GLU A 42 4.06 -1.37 -4.30
C GLU A 42 3.26 -0.65 -3.21
N THR A 43 1.94 -0.61 -3.35
CA THR A 43 1.01 -0.08 -2.35
C THR A 43 0.18 -1.21 -1.79
N LEU A 44 0.17 -1.34 -0.47
CA LEU A 44 -0.56 -2.36 0.27
C LEU A 44 -1.50 -1.71 1.29
N VAL A 45 -2.67 -2.31 1.47
CA VAL A 45 -3.72 -1.84 2.39
C VAL A 45 -4.03 -2.92 3.41
N TRP A 46 -4.15 -2.53 4.67
CA TRP A 46 -4.65 -3.37 5.76
C TRP A 46 -5.74 -2.63 6.55
N GLU A 47 -6.55 -3.36 7.31
CA GLU A 47 -7.21 -2.74 8.46
C GLU A 47 -6.15 -2.38 9.52
N TRP A 48 -6.40 -1.32 10.28
CA TRP A 48 -5.53 -0.84 11.34
C TRP A 48 -6.23 -0.91 12.69
N ASN A 49 -5.63 -1.62 13.64
CA ASN A 49 -6.08 -1.64 15.01
C ASN A 49 -5.53 -0.41 15.75
N VAL A 50 -6.38 0.58 15.99
CA VAL A 50 -5.98 1.86 16.60
C VAL A 50 -5.51 1.65 18.05
N GLU A 51 -6.16 0.76 18.81
CA GLU A 51 -5.85 0.53 20.23
C GLU A 51 -4.49 -0.12 20.43
N LYS A 52 -4.15 -1.08 19.56
CA LYS A 52 -2.88 -1.82 19.61
C LYS A 52 -1.78 -1.20 18.74
N SER A 53 -2.13 -0.21 17.93
CA SER A 53 -1.22 0.40 16.94
C SER A 53 -0.55 -0.63 16.03
N GLU A 54 -1.35 -1.53 15.45
CA GLU A 54 -0.85 -2.59 14.56
C GLU A 54 -1.77 -2.87 13.37
N ARG A 55 -1.19 -3.44 12.31
CA ARG A 55 -1.96 -3.92 11.15
C ARG A 55 -2.79 -5.13 11.57
N GLN A 56 -4.06 -5.16 11.18
CA GLN A 56 -4.98 -6.23 11.53
C GLN A 56 -5.33 -7.08 10.30
N GLY A 57 -5.24 -8.40 10.46
CA GLY A 57 -5.67 -9.36 9.45
C GLY A 57 -4.76 -9.45 8.22
N TYR A 58 -5.37 -9.72 7.07
CA TYR A 58 -4.69 -9.91 5.79
C TYR A 58 -4.58 -8.60 5.00
N ILE A 59 -3.77 -8.61 3.94
CA ILE A 59 -3.77 -7.53 2.95
C ILE A 59 -5.17 -7.48 2.33
N LEU A 60 -5.78 -6.30 2.39
CA LEU A 60 -7.11 -6.04 1.83
C LEU A 60 -7.06 -5.68 0.35
N HIS A 61 -5.99 -5.03 -0.09
CA HIS A 61 -5.80 -4.59 -1.46
C HIS A 61 -4.31 -4.38 -1.75
N GLN A 62 -3.93 -4.62 -2.99
CA GLN A 62 -2.59 -4.39 -3.51
C GLN A 62 -2.66 -3.67 -4.85
N ALA A 63 -1.78 -2.71 -5.04
CA ALA A 63 -1.60 -2.03 -6.32
C ALA A 63 -0.12 -1.76 -6.59
N GLU A 64 0.25 -1.72 -7.86
CA GLU A 64 1.60 -1.36 -8.30
C GLU A 64 1.61 -0.06 -9.10
N GLY A 65 2.81 0.48 -9.30
CA GLY A 65 3.05 1.66 -10.11
C GLY A 65 4.54 1.79 -10.45
N ALA A 66 4.88 2.79 -11.25
CA ALA A 66 6.28 3.09 -11.56
C ALA A 66 7.08 3.45 -10.29
N LYS A 67 8.39 3.20 -10.28
CA LYS A 67 9.31 3.63 -9.21
C LYS A 67 9.02 5.09 -8.81
N ASN A 68 9.01 5.36 -7.50
CA ASN A 68 8.72 6.68 -6.90
C ASN A 68 7.30 7.23 -7.13
N SER A 69 6.38 6.46 -7.72
CA SER A 69 5.01 6.89 -7.90
C SER A 69 4.18 6.69 -6.63
N ILE A 70 3.47 7.73 -6.22
CA ILE A 70 2.45 7.66 -5.15
C ILE A 70 1.03 7.78 -5.71
N LYS A 71 0.84 7.66 -7.03
CA LYS A 71 -0.49 7.82 -7.66
C LYS A 71 -1.48 6.78 -7.14
N ALA A 72 -1.08 5.51 -7.05
CA ALA A 72 -1.91 4.45 -6.50
C ALA A 72 -2.25 4.71 -5.02
N HIS A 73 -1.26 5.17 -4.23
CA HIS A 73 -1.47 5.57 -2.84
C HIS A 73 -2.57 6.63 -2.70
N GLN A 74 -2.46 7.72 -3.46
CA GLN A 74 -3.42 8.82 -3.41
C GLN A 74 -4.83 8.38 -3.81
N SER A 75 -4.95 7.62 -4.91
CA SER A 75 -6.24 7.08 -5.36
C SER A 75 -6.89 6.16 -4.32
N ILE A 76 -6.11 5.27 -3.70
CA ILE A 76 -6.59 4.34 -2.68
C ILE A 76 -7.02 5.10 -1.43
N CYS A 77 -6.20 6.05 -0.95
CA CYS A 77 -6.55 6.88 0.20
C CYS A 77 -7.86 7.64 -0.02
N GLN A 78 -8.04 8.23 -1.21
CA GLN A 78 -9.27 8.92 -1.58
C GLN A 78 -10.47 7.96 -1.58
N TYR A 79 -10.32 6.79 -2.20
CA TYR A 79 -11.39 5.80 -2.28
C TYR A 79 -11.81 5.30 -0.89
N LEU A 80 -10.85 4.98 -0.03
CA LEU A 80 -11.10 4.55 1.36
C LEU A 80 -11.82 5.65 2.16
N PHE A 81 -11.41 6.90 1.97
CA PHE A 81 -12.04 8.05 2.62
C PHE A 81 -13.50 8.22 2.18
N GLU A 82 -13.79 8.02 0.89
CA GLU A 82 -15.13 8.20 0.36
C GLU A 82 -16.06 7.01 0.61
N HIS A 83 -15.53 5.77 0.60
CA HIS A 83 -16.34 4.55 0.51
C HIS A 83 -16.20 3.63 1.73
N GLY A 84 -15.18 3.81 2.57
CA GLY A 84 -14.99 2.99 3.78
C GLY A 84 -14.66 1.52 3.52
N LYS A 85 -14.26 1.18 2.29
CA LYS A 85 -13.82 -0.16 1.89
C LYS A 85 -12.76 -0.08 0.80
N PRO A 86 -11.85 -1.06 0.70
CA PRO A 86 -10.86 -1.12 -0.39
C PRO A 86 -11.54 -1.26 -1.77
N PRO A 87 -10.87 -0.84 -2.86
CA PRO A 87 -11.32 -1.14 -4.22
C PRO A 87 -11.42 -2.66 -4.44
N GLU A 88 -12.47 -3.09 -5.14
CA GLU A 88 -12.64 -4.49 -5.54
C GLU A 88 -11.68 -4.81 -6.70
N GLU A 89 -10.96 -5.94 -6.63
CA GLU A 89 -10.13 -6.40 -7.75
C GLU A 89 -11.03 -6.72 -8.94
N GLN A 90 -10.73 -6.15 -10.11
CA GLN A 90 -11.34 -6.59 -11.36
C GLN A 90 -10.67 -7.93 -11.71
N ALA A 91 -11.46 -9.00 -11.68
CA ALA A 91 -11.06 -10.35 -12.10
C ALA A 91 -10.65 -10.40 -13.59
#